data_AF-A0A9D8Q371-F1
#
_entry.id   AF-A0A9D8Q371-F1
#
_cell.length_a   1.000
_cell.length_b   1.000
_cell.length_c   1.000
_cell.angle_alpha   90.00
_cell.angle_beta   90.00
_cell.angle_gamma   90.00
#
_symmetry.space_group_name_H-M   'P 1'
#
loop_
_entity.id
_entity.type
_entity.pdbx_description
1 polymer ?
#
loop_
_entity_poly.entity_id
_entity_poly.type
_entity_poly.pdbx_seq_one_letter_code
_entity_poly.pdbx_strand_id
1 'polypeptide(L)' 'KEILPVHKEVQKEIDAAEGRPSPMGSIERFAFYERAKKAYCVIQTGELRGYGCFVFKKGVIIAPAG' A
#
# COMPACT_ATOMS: atom_id res chain seq x y z
N LYS A 1 -9.38 -5.64 13.42
CA LYS A 1 -8.36 -6.25 12.56
C LYS A 1 -7.01 -6.01 13.22
N GLU A 2 -6.19 -7.03 13.35
CA GLU A 2 -4.85 -6.88 13.93
C GLU A 2 -3.94 -6.09 12.97
N ILE A 3 -3.12 -5.19 13.52
CA ILE A 3 -2.13 -4.41 12.77
C ILE A 3 -0.74 -4.95 13.13
N LEU A 4 -0.11 -5.62 12.17
CA LEU A 4 1.17 -6.30 12.35
C LEU A 4 2.35 -5.31 12.25
N PRO A 5 3.55 -5.66 12.75
CA PRO A 5 4.74 -4.82 12.62
C PRO A 5 5.04 -4.38 11.18
N VAL A 6 4.92 -5.30 10.21
CA VAL A 6 5.12 -5.00 8.78
C VAL A 6 4.14 -3.92 8.27
N HIS A 7 2.91 -3.87 8.81
CA HIS A 7 1.94 -2.83 8.44
C HIS A 7 2.33 -1.47 9.01
N LYS A 8 2.84 -1.44 10.24
CA LYS A 8 3.28 -0.19 10.89
C LYS A 8 4.50 0.41 10.20
N GLU A 9 5.45 -0.44 9.79
CA GLU A 9 6.63 -0.02 9.04
C GLU A 9 6.23 0.59 7.69
N VAL A 10 5.37 -0.07 6.93
CA VAL A 10 4.89 0.49 5.65
C VAL A 10 4.03 1.74 5.85
N GLN A 11 3.21 1.82 6.91
CA GLN A 11 2.45 3.03 7.24
C GLN A 11 3.38 4.23 7.46
N LYS A 12 4.50 4.02 8.18
CA LYS A 12 5.48 5.07 8.44
C LYS A 12 6.07 5.62 7.13
N GLU A 13 6.43 4.74 6.19
CA GLU A 13 6.95 5.16 4.89
C GLU A 13 5.89 5.88 4.04
N ILE A 14 4.62 5.46 4.12
CA ILE A 14 3.51 6.14 3.46
C ILE A 14 3.33 7.57 4.01
N ASP A 15 3.30 7.73 5.34
CA ASP A 15 3.14 9.03 5.97
C ASP A 15 4.31 9.97 5.65
N ALA A 16 5.53 9.43 5.63
CA ALA A 16 6.74 10.17 5.25
C ALA A 16 6.70 10.63 3.78
N ALA A 17 6.27 9.75 2.86
CA ALA A 17 6.17 10.07 1.44
C ALA A 17 5.06 11.10 1.13
N GLU A 18 3.95 11.06 1.88
CA GLU A 18 2.83 11.99 1.73
C GLU A 18 3.03 13.31 2.50
N GLY A 19 3.98 13.36 3.44
CA GLY A 19 4.21 14.51 4.33
C GLY A 19 3.06 14.77 5.32
N ARG A 20 2.14 13.81 5.48
CA ARG A 20 0.95 13.89 6.33
C ARG A 20 0.44 12.50 6.67
N PRO A 21 -0.39 12.34 7.72
CA PRO A 21 -1.07 11.07 7.99
C PRO A 21 -1.91 10.62 6.78
N SER A 22 -1.64 9.43 6.28
CA SER A 22 -2.31 8.82 5.14
C SER A 22 -2.57 7.33 5.43
N PRO A 23 -3.59 7.03 6.28
CA PRO A 23 -3.79 5.69 6.82
C PRO A 23 -4.18 4.68 5.72
N MET A 24 -3.52 3.54 5.73
CA MET A 24 -3.85 2.42 4.87
C MET A 24 -5.26 1.87 5.15
N GLY A 25 -5.97 1.53 4.07
CA GLY A 25 -7.19 0.72 4.15
C GLY A 25 -6.89 -0.76 4.37
N SER A 26 -7.91 -1.53 4.70
CA SER A 26 -7.82 -2.98 4.84
C SER A 26 -8.64 -3.67 3.75
N ILE A 27 -8.14 -4.80 3.23
CA ILE A 27 -8.84 -5.64 2.25
C ILE A 27 -8.85 -7.09 2.73
N GLU A 28 -9.87 -7.86 2.36
CA GLU A 28 -9.95 -9.30 2.63
C GLU A 28 -8.96 -10.05 1.73
N ARG A 29 -8.47 -11.23 2.15
CA ARG A 29 -7.40 -11.97 1.49
C ARG A 29 -7.75 -12.37 0.04
N PHE A 30 -8.92 -12.93 -0.21
CA PHE A 30 -9.33 -13.30 -1.56
C PHE A 30 -9.62 -12.07 -2.41
N ALA A 31 -10.24 -11.03 -1.84
CA ALA A 31 -10.40 -9.74 -2.51
C ALA A 31 -9.04 -9.10 -2.89
N PHE A 32 -8.01 -9.27 -2.06
CA PHE A 32 -6.64 -8.85 -2.38
C PHE A 32 -6.12 -9.57 -3.63
N TYR A 33 -6.26 -10.90 -3.68
CA TYR A 33 -5.80 -11.67 -4.84
C TYR A 33 -6.54 -11.27 -6.12
N GLU A 34 -7.86 -11.08 -6.07
CA GLU A 34 -8.63 -10.61 -7.22
C GLU A 34 -8.22 -9.20 -7.67
N ARG A 35 -7.85 -8.33 -6.73
CA ARG A 35 -7.31 -7.00 -7.05
C ARG A 35 -5.89 -7.07 -7.62
N ALA A 36 -5.03 -7.94 -7.09
CA ALA A 36 -3.65 -8.12 -7.54
C ALA A 36 -3.58 -8.65 -8.99
N LYS A 37 -4.47 -9.57 -9.37
CA LYS A 37 -4.59 -10.07 -10.77
C LYS A 37 -4.91 -8.97 -11.78
N LYS A 38 -5.57 -7.90 -11.33
CA LYS A 38 -5.97 -6.74 -12.16
C LYS A 38 -5.00 -5.56 -12.03
N ALA A 39 -3.94 -5.69 -11.23
CA ALA A 39 -2.95 -4.65 -11.07
C ALA A 39 -2.13 -4.49 -12.36
N TYR A 40 -1.61 -3.28 -12.58
CA TYR A 40 -0.73 -3.01 -13.71
C TYR A 40 0.54 -3.87 -13.69
N CYS A 41 1.11 -4.06 -12.50
CA CYS A 41 2.23 -4.95 -12.26
C CYS A 41 2.24 -5.44 -10.81
N VAL A 42 3.01 -6.50 -10.55
CA VAL A 42 3.34 -6.99 -9.21
C VAL A 42 4.85 -6.87 -9.02
N ILE A 43 5.26 -6.21 -7.95
CA ILE A 43 6.67 -6.10 -7.57
C ILE A 43 6.90 -7.07 -6.41
N GLN A 44 7.66 -8.13 -6.66
CA GLN A 44 8.08 -9.05 -5.62
C GLN A 44 9.27 -8.45 -4.87
N THR A 45 9.19 -8.41 -3.55
CA THR A 45 10.26 -7.95 -2.66
C THR A 45 10.93 -9.15 -1.97
N GLY A 46 11.99 -8.88 -1.19
CA GLY A 46 12.60 -9.86 -0.28
C GLY A 46 11.90 -9.99 1.07
N GLU A 47 10.69 -9.44 1.23
CA GLU A 47 9.91 -9.54 2.47
C GLU A 47 9.42 -10.98 2.68
N LEU A 48 9.77 -11.58 3.83
CA LEU A 48 9.42 -12.95 4.17
C LEU A 48 8.28 -13.04 5.19
N ARG A 49 7.92 -11.93 5.85
CA ARG A 49 6.87 -11.87 6.86
C ARG A 49 5.49 -11.98 6.20
N GLY A 50 4.59 -12.72 6.86
CA GLY A 50 3.20 -12.87 6.40
C GLY A 50 2.44 -11.54 6.37
N TYR A 51 1.49 -11.41 5.44
CA TYR A 51 0.68 -10.21 5.22
C TYR A 51 1.49 -8.94 4.91
N GLY A 52 2.72 -9.08 4.39
CA GLY A 52 3.58 -7.99 3.90
C GLY A 52 3.27 -7.52 2.47
N CYS A 53 2.10 -7.86 1.92
CA CYS A 53 1.70 -7.45 0.56
C CYS A 53 0.77 -6.24 0.63
N PHE A 54 1.02 -5.24 -0.23
CA PHE A 54 0.26 -3.98 -0.27
C PHE A 54 -0.17 -3.66 -1.70
N VAL A 55 -1.31 -2.98 -1.84
CA VAL A 55 -1.79 -2.48 -3.14
C VAL A 55 -1.67 -0.97 -3.17
N PHE A 56 -0.90 -0.47 -4.13
CA PHE A 56 -0.79 0.96 -4.39
C PHE A 56 -1.73 1.37 -5.53
N LYS A 57 -2.40 2.51 -5.38
CA LYS A 57 -3.17 3.15 -6.45
C LYS A 57 -2.47 4.47 -6.79
N LYS A 58 -1.85 4.54 -7.97
CA LYS A 58 -1.22 5.78 -8.44
C LYS A 58 -2.26 6.92 -8.50
N GLY A 59 -1.93 8.05 -7.88
CA GLY A 59 -2.70 9.29 -7.96
C GLY A 59 -2.41 10.08 -9.24
N VAL A 60 -2.80 11.36 -9.24
CA VAL A 60 -2.51 12.31 -10.32
C VAL A 60 -1.71 13.47 -9.74
N ILE A 61 -0.63 13.86 -10.41
CA ILE A 61 0.10 15.09 -10.09
C ILE A 61 -0.51 16.18 -10.97
N ILE A 62 -1.17 17.14 -10.35
CA ILE A 62 -1.71 18.31 -11.04
C ILE A 62 -0.62 19.38 -10.98
N ALA A 63 -0.28 19.98 -12.12
CA ALA A 63 0.63 21.12 -12.13
C ALA A 63 0.04 22.26 -11.27
N PRO A 64 0.87 23.09 -10.60
CA PRO A 64 0.37 24.25 -9.88
C PRO A 64 -0.50 25.08 -10.82
N ALA A 65 -1.68 25.49 -10.36
CA ALA A 65 -2.40 26.57 -11.03
C ALA A 65 -1.47 27.78 -10.99
N GLY A 66 -1.06 28.27 -12.16
CA GLY A 66 -0.24 29.47 -12.29
C GLY A 66 -0.89 30.68 -11.65
#